data_AF-A0A1I2BXG8-F1
#
_entry.id   AF-A0A1I2BXG8-F1
#
_cell.length_a   1.000
_cell.length_b   1.000
_cell.length_c   1.000
_cell.angle_alpha   90.00
_cell.angle_beta   90.00
_cell.angle_gamma   90.00
#
_symmetry.space_group_name_H-M   'P 1'
#
loop_
_entity.id
_entity.type
_entity.pdbx_description
1 polymer ?
#
loop_
_entity_poly.entity_id
_entity_poly.type
_entity_poly.pdbx_seq_one_letter_code
_entity_poly.pdbx_strand_id
1 'polypeptide(L)'
;MPTSASHRWRGVRVYTIGHSTRTFDELVALLRSFDVAVVADIRTVPRSRHNPQFNSDALGAALRRRRLQYVHLPRLGGLRRAGKDATNSAWRNKSFRGYADYMQTDEFTAGLAELRAWAAKGGVALMCAEAVPWRCHRSLVADALTARGARVEHITGLSRSSPHRMTPFAVVEGTRVTYPGERDGGGSLATPAPFHLEATVRVLQRRPSNRVDIWDDGRYRRVLTVAGELVLVEVEDRGTVDAPDLRYVVSHGDVPPAAHPQLAATLRKVLGLDVDPAPLLRLTTADRGLRPTGLALRGMRPPRFAEWFEVFANVVPFQQVSLDAGAAVVARLVERFGKMIEHAGRRFHAFPTAPAVAAARLDTLRACGLSARKAEVLRHLARAIASGELAEATIAGLATPDALATLRELPGIGPWSAALVLLRGLGRLDVFPPGDVGVARGLRTLMRVAADAPLDVERFGDRRGYLYFCALGGDMVARGLIHAAPSPRRAPGSGRSLRAGTARRTSGGRV
;
A
#
# COMPACT_ATOMS: atom_id res chain seq x y z
N MET A 1 -18.72 -32.76 15.09
CA MET A 1 -18.31 -31.49 14.43
C MET A 1 -16.82 -31.55 14.14
N PRO A 2 -16.35 -31.49 12.89
CA PRO A 2 -14.93 -31.64 12.61
C PRO A 2 -14.22 -30.34 12.98
N THR A 3 -13.42 -30.38 14.05
CA THR A 3 -12.52 -29.30 14.44
C THR A 3 -11.58 -29.00 13.28
N SER A 4 -11.72 -27.82 12.67
CA SER A 4 -10.88 -27.30 11.60
C SER A 4 -9.39 -27.51 11.89
N ALA A 5 -8.65 -28.04 10.91
CA ALA A 5 -7.22 -28.33 11.01
C ALA A 5 -6.36 -27.12 11.44
N SER A 6 -6.85 -25.89 11.27
CA SER A 6 -6.19 -24.64 11.69
C SER A 6 -6.11 -24.45 13.21
N HIS A 7 -6.89 -25.18 14.01
CA HIS A 7 -6.89 -25.03 15.47
C HIS A 7 -5.91 -25.95 16.19
N ARG A 8 -5.32 -26.94 15.50
CA ARG A 8 -4.49 -27.98 16.13
C ARG A 8 -3.17 -27.47 16.74
N TRP A 9 -2.71 -26.28 16.33
CA TRP A 9 -1.44 -25.69 16.75
C TRP A 9 -1.60 -24.47 17.67
N ARG A 10 -2.83 -23.97 17.86
CA ARG A 10 -3.07 -22.82 18.75
C ARG A 10 -2.59 -23.13 20.17
N GLY A 11 -1.79 -22.22 20.72
CA GLY A 11 -1.23 -22.36 22.09
C GLY A 11 -0.04 -23.33 22.20
N VAL A 12 0.31 -24.05 21.13
CA VAL A 12 1.50 -24.92 21.12
C VAL A 12 2.75 -24.07 20.98
N ARG A 13 3.73 -24.31 21.85
CA ARG A 13 5.06 -23.67 21.79
C ARG A 13 6.05 -24.61 21.11
N VAL A 14 6.78 -24.10 20.12
CA VAL A 14 7.82 -24.84 19.39
C VAL A 14 9.10 -24.03 19.41
N TYR A 15 10.19 -24.65 19.82
CA TYR A 15 11.52 -24.05 19.74
C TYR A 15 12.22 -24.44 18.44
N THR A 16 13.20 -23.64 18.02
CA THR A 16 14.13 -24.03 16.95
C THR A 16 15.56 -23.82 17.42
N ILE A 17 16.47 -24.70 17.00
CA ILE A 17 17.89 -24.61 17.36
C ILE A 17 18.79 -25.04 16.19
N GLY A 18 19.94 -24.40 16.09
CA GLY A 18 21.04 -24.78 15.20
C GLY A 18 22.17 -25.41 15.99
N HIS A 19 22.60 -26.62 15.63
CA HIS A 19 23.75 -27.22 16.32
C HIS A 19 25.07 -26.55 15.92
N SER A 20 25.20 -26.05 14.69
CA SER A 20 26.42 -25.39 14.19
C SER A 20 27.67 -26.22 14.53
N THR A 21 28.69 -25.59 15.11
CA THR A 21 29.91 -26.20 15.65
C THR A 21 29.89 -26.35 17.18
N ARG A 22 28.70 -26.30 17.81
CA ARG A 22 28.57 -26.42 19.27
C ARG A 22 29.04 -27.79 19.76
N THR A 23 29.45 -27.85 21.01
CA THR A 23 29.64 -29.14 21.68
C THR A 23 28.29 -29.78 21.99
N PHE A 24 28.29 -31.09 22.24
CA PHE A 24 27.06 -31.80 22.64
C PHE A 24 26.52 -31.27 23.98
N ASP A 25 27.39 -30.99 24.96
CA ASP A 25 26.97 -30.49 26.27
C ASP A 25 26.40 -29.06 26.18
N GLU A 26 26.95 -28.20 25.31
CA GLU A 26 26.37 -26.89 25.03
C GLU A 26 24.96 -27.01 24.44
N LEU A 27 24.75 -27.92 23.48
CA LEU A 27 23.42 -28.17 22.90
C LEU A 27 22.44 -28.62 23.99
N VAL A 28 22.84 -29.58 24.84
CA VAL A 28 21.98 -30.08 25.92
C VAL A 28 21.65 -28.99 26.94
N ALA A 29 22.62 -28.15 27.31
CA ALA A 29 22.40 -27.04 28.22
C ALA A 29 21.38 -26.03 27.67
N LEU A 30 21.49 -25.69 26.37
CA LEU A 30 20.52 -24.84 25.69
C LEU A 30 19.12 -25.45 25.70
N LEU A 31 18.97 -26.71 25.31
CA LEU A 31 17.68 -27.41 25.28
C LEU A 31 17.01 -27.46 26.66
N ARG A 32 17.78 -27.76 27.71
CA ARG A 32 17.28 -27.81 29.09
C ARG A 32 16.83 -26.46 29.61
N SER A 33 17.48 -25.37 29.21
CA SER A 33 17.08 -24.02 29.63
C SER A 33 15.69 -23.58 29.14
N PHE A 34 15.07 -24.36 28.25
CA PHE A 34 13.73 -24.14 27.69
C PHE A 34 12.78 -25.32 27.91
N ASP A 35 13.10 -26.23 28.84
CA ASP A 35 12.30 -27.43 29.14
C ASP A 35 11.99 -28.27 27.89
N VAL A 36 12.92 -28.29 26.93
CA VAL A 36 12.78 -29.13 25.74
C VAL A 36 12.98 -30.59 26.14
N ALA A 37 11.99 -31.43 25.83
CA ALA A 37 12.03 -32.86 26.03
C ALA A 37 12.34 -33.63 24.73
N VAL A 38 11.98 -33.06 23.57
CA VAL A 38 12.11 -33.71 22.25
C VAL A 38 12.95 -32.86 21.31
N VAL A 39 14.00 -33.46 20.75
CA VAL A 39 14.77 -32.90 19.62
C VAL A 39 14.23 -33.49 18.33
N ALA A 40 13.56 -32.67 17.55
CA ALA A 40 13.05 -33.01 16.23
C ALA A 40 14.07 -32.57 15.16
N ASP A 41 14.85 -33.53 14.67
CA ASP A 41 15.88 -33.31 13.68
C ASP A 41 15.29 -33.26 12.28
N ILE A 42 15.34 -32.09 11.66
CA ILE A 42 14.79 -31.83 10.32
C ILE A 42 15.90 -31.71 9.26
N ARG A 43 17.05 -32.34 9.47
CA ARG A 43 18.10 -32.45 8.44
C ARG A 43 17.73 -33.57 7.47
N THR A 44 17.82 -33.32 6.18
CA THR A 44 17.59 -34.36 5.15
C THR A 44 18.60 -35.50 5.32
N VAL A 45 19.86 -35.15 5.58
CA VAL A 45 20.94 -36.09 5.84
C VAL A 45 21.57 -35.71 7.19
N PRO A 46 21.19 -36.37 8.30
CA PRO A 46 21.72 -36.08 9.63
C PRO A 46 23.09 -36.73 9.86
N ARG A 47 24.03 -36.51 8.93
CA ARG A 47 25.41 -37.01 9.00
C ARG A 47 26.42 -35.94 8.59
N SER A 48 27.53 -35.84 9.31
CA SER A 48 28.63 -34.91 9.07
C SER A 48 29.95 -35.54 9.47
N ARG A 49 30.98 -35.38 8.63
CA ARG A 49 32.38 -35.72 8.98
C ARG A 49 33.00 -34.71 9.94
N HIS A 50 32.58 -33.45 9.86
CA HIS A 50 33.11 -32.35 10.67
C HIS A 50 32.49 -32.30 12.07
N ASN A 51 31.20 -32.65 12.17
CA ASN A 51 30.48 -32.72 13.44
C ASN A 51 29.87 -34.11 13.69
N PRO A 52 30.70 -35.17 13.84
CA PRO A 52 30.23 -36.55 13.96
C PRO A 52 29.39 -36.79 15.23
N GLN A 53 29.57 -35.96 16.27
CA GLN A 53 28.76 -35.99 17.51
C GLN A 53 27.27 -35.72 17.27
N PHE A 54 26.93 -35.06 16.16
CA PHE A 54 25.55 -34.81 15.75
C PHE A 54 25.06 -35.76 14.65
N ASN A 55 25.76 -36.86 14.37
CA ASN A 55 25.24 -37.90 13.48
C ASN A 55 24.05 -38.61 14.16
N SER A 56 23.01 -38.96 13.41
CA SER A 56 21.76 -39.56 13.95
C SER A 56 22.02 -40.68 14.98
N ASP A 57 22.95 -41.59 14.66
CA ASP A 57 23.22 -42.80 15.45
C ASP A 57 23.87 -42.45 16.79
N ALA A 58 24.83 -41.53 16.77
CA ALA A 58 25.53 -41.04 17.96
C ALA A 58 24.64 -40.12 18.80
N LEU A 59 23.95 -39.19 18.13
CA LEU A 59 23.14 -38.15 18.76
C LEU A 59 21.93 -38.73 19.48
N GLY A 60 21.22 -39.68 18.87
CA GLY A 60 20.07 -40.33 19.48
C GLY A 60 20.44 -41.07 20.77
N ALA A 61 21.53 -41.83 20.76
CA ALA A 61 22.04 -42.52 21.94
C ALA A 61 22.50 -41.54 23.03
N ALA A 62 23.20 -40.46 22.65
CA ALA A 62 23.69 -39.46 23.58
C ALA A 62 22.56 -38.65 24.25
N LEU A 63 21.56 -38.22 23.49
CA LEU A 63 20.37 -37.53 24.02
C LEU A 63 19.57 -38.43 24.96
N ARG A 64 19.39 -39.72 24.62
CA ARG A 64 18.68 -40.68 25.48
C ARG A 64 19.35 -40.84 26.85
N ARG A 65 20.69 -40.91 26.91
CA ARG A 65 21.45 -40.91 28.18
C ARG A 65 21.22 -39.65 29.02
N ARG A 66 20.87 -38.53 28.39
CA ARG A 66 20.55 -37.25 29.04
C ARG A 66 19.04 -37.02 29.24
N ARG A 67 18.22 -38.06 29.06
CA ARG A 67 16.75 -38.08 29.17
C ARG A 67 16.03 -37.15 28.18
N LEU A 68 16.64 -36.93 27.02
CA LEU A 68 16.04 -36.20 25.89
C LEU A 68 15.67 -37.21 24.80
N GLN A 69 14.49 -37.05 24.22
CA GLN A 69 14.04 -37.85 23.09
C GLN A 69 14.59 -37.27 21.79
N TYR A 70 14.95 -38.16 20.86
CA TYR A 70 15.40 -37.80 19.52
C TYR A 70 14.46 -38.42 18.50
N VAL A 71 14.01 -37.61 17.55
CA VAL A 71 13.28 -38.07 16.37
C VAL A 71 13.84 -37.41 15.12
N HIS A 72 14.07 -38.20 14.08
CA HIS A 72 14.41 -37.71 12.76
C HIS A 72 13.15 -37.55 11.91
N LEU A 73 12.90 -36.34 11.41
CA LEU A 73 11.72 -36.00 10.59
C LEU A 73 12.17 -35.58 9.18
N PRO A 74 12.52 -36.55 8.31
CA PRO A 74 13.04 -36.25 6.98
C PRO A 74 12.03 -35.55 6.07
N ARG A 75 10.73 -35.70 6.32
CA ARG A 75 9.67 -34.97 5.60
C ARG A 75 9.81 -33.46 5.78
N LEU A 76 10.23 -33.00 6.96
CA LEU A 76 10.55 -31.58 7.19
C LEU A 76 11.99 -31.21 6.77
N GLY A 77 12.71 -32.15 6.14
CA GLY A 77 14.06 -32.01 5.62
C GLY A 77 14.19 -31.06 4.43
N GLY A 78 15.29 -30.30 4.40
CA GLY A 78 15.70 -29.44 3.29
C GLY A 78 16.07 -30.19 2.00
N LEU A 79 16.90 -29.56 1.15
CA LEU A 79 17.34 -30.11 -0.16
C LEU A 79 16.18 -30.44 -1.12
N ARG A 80 15.13 -29.62 -1.10
CA ARG A 80 13.98 -29.74 -2.01
C ARG A 80 14.25 -29.00 -3.32
N ARG A 81 13.78 -29.54 -4.43
CA ARG A 81 13.98 -28.95 -5.77
C ARG A 81 12.89 -27.94 -6.08
N ALA A 82 13.26 -26.82 -6.69
CA ALA A 82 12.31 -25.84 -7.19
C ALA A 82 11.43 -26.44 -8.28
N GLY A 83 10.12 -26.21 -8.17
CA GLY A 83 9.17 -26.48 -9.23
C GLY A 83 9.26 -25.44 -10.34
N LYS A 84 8.46 -25.63 -11.39
CA LYS A 84 8.33 -24.64 -12.49
C LYS A 84 7.32 -23.53 -12.18
N ASP A 85 6.58 -23.64 -11.07
CA ASP A 85 5.53 -22.72 -10.68
C ASP A 85 6.12 -21.39 -10.14
N ALA A 86 5.51 -20.26 -10.51
CA ALA A 86 5.90 -18.94 -10.07
C ALA A 86 5.36 -18.58 -8.65
N THR A 87 4.55 -19.45 -8.03
CA THR A 87 3.90 -19.21 -6.73
C THR A 87 4.85 -18.74 -5.62
N ASN A 88 6.10 -19.23 -5.61
CA ASN A 88 7.09 -18.86 -4.58
C ASN A 88 8.27 -18.06 -5.15
N SER A 89 8.03 -17.26 -6.19
CA SER A 89 9.07 -16.58 -6.95
C SER A 89 9.82 -15.45 -6.22
N ALA A 90 9.35 -14.99 -5.04
CA ALA A 90 10.07 -14.00 -4.22
C ALA A 90 11.40 -14.54 -3.69
N TRP A 91 11.50 -15.86 -3.49
CA TRP A 91 12.75 -16.48 -3.05
C TRP A 91 13.77 -16.51 -4.19
N ARG A 92 14.77 -15.62 -4.12
CA ARG A 92 15.90 -15.59 -5.07
C ARG A 92 16.81 -16.82 -4.94
N ASN A 93 16.95 -17.35 -3.71
CA ASN A 93 17.72 -18.57 -3.47
C ASN A 93 16.92 -19.81 -3.92
N LYS A 94 17.48 -20.58 -4.86
CA LYS A 94 16.83 -21.76 -5.45
C LYS A 94 16.44 -22.82 -4.41
N SER A 95 17.25 -23.02 -3.37
CA SER A 95 16.96 -24.00 -2.31
C SER A 95 15.79 -23.57 -1.43
N PHE A 96 15.67 -22.28 -1.12
CA PHE A 96 14.52 -21.74 -0.38
C PHE A 96 13.24 -21.78 -1.21
N ARG A 97 13.32 -21.42 -2.49
CA ARG A 97 12.21 -21.56 -3.43
C ARG A 97 11.72 -23.01 -3.52
N GLY A 98 12.64 -23.96 -3.71
CA GLY A 98 12.29 -25.38 -3.76
C GLY A 98 11.70 -25.92 -2.46
N TYR A 99 12.13 -25.39 -1.31
CA TYR A 99 11.49 -25.73 -0.05
C TYR A 99 10.08 -25.13 0.06
N ALA A 100 9.89 -23.87 -0.35
CA ALA A 100 8.59 -23.22 -0.37
C ALA A 100 7.59 -23.91 -1.31
N ASP A 101 8.04 -24.41 -2.46
CA ASP A 101 7.23 -25.23 -3.36
C ASP A 101 6.84 -26.56 -2.71
N TYR A 102 7.80 -27.21 -2.04
CA TYR A 102 7.55 -28.44 -1.30
C TYR A 102 6.53 -28.25 -0.16
N MET A 103 6.49 -27.07 0.48
CA MET A 103 5.49 -26.77 1.53
C MET A 103 4.04 -26.84 1.04
N GLN A 104 3.83 -26.83 -0.28
CA GLN A 104 2.50 -26.92 -0.90
C GLN A 104 2.02 -28.37 -1.06
N THR A 105 2.84 -29.36 -0.72
CA THR A 105 2.55 -30.78 -0.91
C THR A 105 1.89 -31.41 0.32
N ASP A 106 1.18 -32.51 0.10
CA ASP A 106 0.62 -33.33 1.18
C ASP A 106 1.71 -33.98 2.04
N GLU A 107 2.90 -34.26 1.46
CA GLU A 107 4.04 -34.81 2.19
C GLU A 107 4.54 -33.85 3.28
N PHE A 108 4.61 -32.55 2.98
CA PHE A 108 4.96 -31.54 3.97
C PHE A 108 3.89 -31.46 5.07
N THR A 109 2.62 -31.50 4.69
CA THR A 109 1.50 -31.49 5.64
C THR A 109 1.54 -32.70 6.58
N ALA A 110 1.86 -33.89 6.05
CA ALA A 110 2.08 -35.09 6.84
C ALA A 110 3.27 -34.95 7.80
N GLY A 111 4.37 -34.34 7.36
CA GLY A 111 5.53 -34.03 8.22
C GLY A 111 5.17 -33.11 9.40
N LEU A 112 4.31 -32.11 9.20
CA LEU A 112 3.80 -31.28 10.29
C LEU A 112 2.91 -32.09 11.25
N ALA A 113 2.07 -32.99 10.73
CA ALA A 113 1.24 -33.86 11.59
C ALA A 113 2.09 -34.77 12.49
N GLU A 114 3.18 -35.34 11.96
CA GLU A 114 4.16 -36.11 12.75
C GLU A 114 4.81 -35.25 13.84
N LEU A 115 5.27 -34.04 13.49
CA LEU A 115 5.83 -33.11 14.47
C LEU A 115 4.82 -32.78 15.57
N ARG A 116 3.53 -32.63 15.24
CA ARG A 116 2.48 -32.33 16.21
C ARG A 116 2.33 -33.44 17.25
N ALA A 117 2.42 -34.70 16.84
CA ALA A 117 2.34 -35.85 17.73
C ALA A 117 3.50 -35.86 18.75
N TRP A 118 4.68 -35.40 18.36
CA TRP A 118 5.82 -35.23 19.28
C TRP A 118 5.67 -34.03 20.20
N ALA A 119 5.17 -32.90 19.68
CA ALA A 119 4.88 -31.72 20.48
C ALA A 119 3.80 -31.96 21.56
N ALA A 120 2.99 -33.00 21.42
CA ALA A 120 2.03 -33.42 22.45
C ALA A 120 2.68 -34.18 23.63
N LYS A 121 3.91 -34.69 23.46
CA LYS A 121 4.66 -35.45 24.49
C LYS A 121 5.55 -34.56 25.37
N GLY A 122 5.76 -33.30 25.01
CA GLY A 122 6.58 -32.34 25.75
C GLY A 122 7.11 -31.21 24.86
N GLY A 123 7.90 -30.31 25.45
CA GLY A 123 8.55 -29.22 24.71
C GLY A 123 9.42 -29.76 23.57
N VAL A 124 9.25 -29.23 22.36
CA VAL A 124 9.96 -29.70 21.16
C VAL A 124 10.87 -28.60 20.60
N ALA A 125 12.08 -28.99 20.19
CA ALA A 125 12.99 -28.14 19.43
C ALA A 125 13.26 -28.71 18.03
N LEU A 126 12.92 -27.93 17.00
CA LEU A 126 13.31 -28.18 15.61
C LEU A 126 14.81 -27.92 15.43
N MET A 127 15.57 -28.98 15.17
CA MET A 127 17.02 -28.91 15.04
C MET A 127 17.47 -28.99 13.57
N CYS A 128 18.43 -28.12 13.21
CA CYS A 128 19.17 -28.20 11.96
C CYS A 128 20.66 -27.88 12.18
N ALA A 129 21.48 -27.96 11.12
CA ALA A 129 22.92 -27.70 11.19
C ALA A 129 23.29 -26.21 11.23
N GLU A 130 22.58 -25.36 10.50
CA GLU A 130 22.87 -23.93 10.41
C GLU A 130 22.67 -23.22 11.76
N ALA A 131 23.57 -22.30 12.14
CA ALA A 131 23.48 -21.57 13.40
C ALA A 131 22.28 -20.63 13.42
N VAL A 132 22.06 -19.88 12.34
CA VAL A 132 21.06 -18.80 12.28
C VAL A 132 19.80 -19.19 11.50
N PRO A 133 18.59 -18.95 12.04
CA PRO A 133 17.36 -19.45 11.43
C PRO A 133 17.10 -18.88 10.03
N TRP A 134 17.44 -17.61 9.75
CA TRP A 134 17.20 -16.95 8.46
C TRP A 134 18.06 -17.46 7.29
N ARG A 135 19.07 -18.31 7.55
CA ARG A 135 19.86 -18.98 6.51
C ARG A 135 19.48 -20.45 6.32
N CYS A 136 18.43 -20.91 7.02
CA CYS A 136 18.04 -22.31 7.07
C CYS A 136 16.57 -22.49 6.69
N HIS A 137 16.23 -23.62 6.05
CA HIS A 137 14.84 -23.97 5.74
C HIS A 137 13.94 -24.06 6.99
N ARG A 138 14.52 -24.20 8.19
CA ARG A 138 13.76 -24.19 9.44
C ARG A 138 12.96 -22.91 9.66
N SER A 139 13.36 -21.77 9.06
CA SER A 139 12.54 -20.56 9.11
C SER A 139 11.23 -20.70 8.31
N LEU A 140 11.24 -21.46 7.21
CA LEU A 140 10.04 -21.72 6.40
C LEU A 140 9.10 -22.71 7.11
N VAL A 141 9.65 -23.69 7.85
CA VAL A 141 8.84 -24.52 8.77
C VAL A 141 8.24 -23.67 9.88
N ALA A 142 9.00 -22.71 10.41
CA ALA A 142 8.51 -21.77 11.42
C ALA A 142 7.40 -20.84 10.89
N ASP A 143 7.50 -20.35 9.65
CA ASP A 143 6.44 -19.61 8.96
C ASP A 143 5.15 -20.47 8.92
N ALA A 144 5.27 -21.73 8.47
CA ALA A 144 4.15 -22.66 8.36
C ALA A 144 3.47 -22.99 9.70
N LEU A 145 4.25 -23.13 10.77
CA LEU A 145 3.76 -23.36 12.12
C LEU A 145 3.06 -22.11 12.69
N THR A 146 3.65 -20.94 12.45
CA THR A 146 3.11 -19.65 12.89
C THR A 146 1.78 -19.35 12.19
N ALA A 147 1.68 -19.61 10.88
CA ALA A 147 0.44 -19.49 10.11
C ALA A 147 -0.67 -20.41 10.63
N ARG A 148 -0.30 -21.53 11.28
CA ARG A 148 -1.25 -22.47 11.93
C ARG A 148 -1.54 -22.11 13.40
N GLY A 149 -0.95 -21.03 13.93
CA GLY A 149 -1.21 -20.53 15.27
C GLY A 149 -0.26 -21.03 16.37
N ALA A 150 0.82 -21.74 16.02
CA ALA A 150 1.87 -22.08 16.99
C ALA A 150 2.68 -20.84 17.39
N ARG A 151 3.18 -20.80 18.63
CA ARG A 151 4.19 -19.84 19.07
C ARG A 151 5.58 -20.43 18.81
N VAL A 152 6.28 -19.91 17.81
CA VAL A 152 7.62 -20.38 17.45
C VAL A 152 8.68 -19.43 18.00
N GLU A 153 9.69 -19.98 18.67
CA GLU A 153 10.82 -19.23 19.22
C GLU A 153 12.16 -19.84 18.80
N HIS A 154 13.14 -18.99 18.50
CA HIS A 154 14.49 -19.41 18.14
C HIS A 154 15.39 -19.32 19.38
N ILE A 155 16.01 -20.43 19.78
CA ILE A 155 16.96 -20.45 20.90
C ILE A 155 18.25 -19.73 20.45
N THR A 156 18.58 -18.63 21.11
CA THR A 156 19.76 -17.80 20.79
C THR A 156 20.84 -17.89 21.87
N GLY A 157 20.50 -18.32 23.08
CA GLY A 157 21.44 -18.60 24.17
C GLY A 157 20.74 -19.24 25.36
N LEU A 158 21.46 -19.45 26.46
CA LEU A 158 20.89 -19.98 27.71
C LEU A 158 19.77 -19.06 28.20
N SER A 159 18.57 -19.62 28.35
CA SER A 159 17.35 -18.91 28.76
C SER A 159 17.02 -17.67 27.90
N ARG A 160 17.61 -17.53 26.71
CA ARG A 160 17.37 -16.43 25.76
C ARG A 160 16.88 -16.96 24.42
N SER A 161 15.70 -16.49 24.00
CA SER A 161 15.10 -16.81 22.72
C SER A 161 14.69 -15.54 22.00
N SER A 162 14.49 -15.65 20.68
CA SER A 162 13.83 -14.62 19.88
C SER A 162 12.55 -15.17 19.26
N PRO A 163 11.42 -14.42 19.31
CA PRO A 163 10.20 -14.85 18.65
C PRO A 163 10.42 -14.90 17.15
N HIS A 164 9.87 -15.94 16.51
CA HIS A 164 9.87 -16.02 15.07
C HIS A 164 9.03 -14.88 14.47
N ARG A 165 9.57 -14.22 13.45
CA ARG A 165 8.85 -13.25 12.65
C ARG A 165 8.60 -13.87 11.28
N MET A 166 7.35 -13.84 10.85
CA MET A 166 6.94 -14.28 9.52
C MET A 166 7.82 -13.61 8.47
N THR A 167 8.23 -14.36 7.45
CA THR A 167 8.94 -13.80 6.29
C THR A 167 8.14 -12.62 5.70
N PRO A 168 8.74 -11.42 5.50
CA PRO A 168 7.98 -10.19 5.19
C PRO A 168 7.08 -10.24 3.94
N PHE A 169 7.45 -11.05 2.95
CA PHE A 169 6.71 -11.23 1.69
C PHE A 169 5.91 -12.54 1.66
N ALA A 170 5.73 -13.21 2.80
CA ALA A 170 4.87 -14.38 2.89
C ALA A 170 3.40 -13.96 2.83
N VAL A 171 2.61 -14.70 2.05
CA VAL A 171 1.16 -14.58 1.98
C VAL A 171 0.56 -15.83 2.65
N VAL A 172 -0.40 -15.61 3.55
CA VAL A 172 -1.06 -16.68 4.31
C VAL A 172 -2.52 -16.78 3.90
N GLU A 173 -2.91 -17.93 3.36
CA GLU A 173 -4.29 -18.26 3.01
C GLU A 173 -4.73 -19.50 3.78
N GLY A 174 -5.55 -19.29 4.81
CA GLY A 174 -5.90 -20.36 5.75
C GLY A 174 -4.66 -20.89 6.48
N THR A 175 -4.25 -22.13 6.18
CA THR A 175 -3.02 -22.74 6.72
C THR A 175 -1.88 -22.80 5.71
N ARG A 176 -2.09 -22.33 4.48
CA ARG A 176 -1.12 -22.37 3.38
C ARG A 176 -0.28 -21.10 3.42
N VAL A 177 1.03 -21.25 3.23
CA VAL A 177 1.98 -20.12 3.16
C VAL A 177 2.64 -20.16 1.79
N THR A 178 2.54 -19.06 1.06
CA THR A 178 3.18 -18.86 -0.25
C THR A 178 4.06 -17.61 -0.23
N TYR A 179 4.99 -17.51 -1.18
CA TYR A 179 5.97 -16.43 -1.26
C TYR A 179 5.99 -15.83 -2.67
N PRO A 180 4.86 -15.25 -3.13
CA PRO A 180 4.75 -14.74 -4.49
C PRO A 180 5.79 -13.65 -4.72
N GLY A 181 6.55 -13.77 -5.82
CA GLY A 181 7.43 -12.71 -6.27
C GLY A 181 6.65 -11.48 -6.70
N GLU A 182 7.38 -10.41 -7.03
CA GLU A 182 6.78 -9.30 -7.76
C GLU A 182 6.11 -9.90 -9.00
N ARG A 183 4.78 -9.73 -9.09
CA ARG A 183 4.03 -10.24 -10.24
C ARG A 183 4.65 -9.59 -11.48
N ASP A 184 5.12 -10.42 -12.41
CA ASP A 184 5.48 -9.98 -13.78
C ASP A 184 4.22 -9.31 -14.35
N GLY A 185 4.20 -7.97 -14.37
CA GLY A 185 2.98 -7.17 -14.50
C GLY A 185 2.95 -5.93 -13.59
N GLY A 186 3.94 -5.76 -12.72
CA GLY A 186 4.15 -4.55 -11.94
C GLY A 186 5.31 -3.66 -12.40
N GLY A 187 5.43 -2.49 -11.78
CA GLY A 187 6.54 -1.56 -12.03
C GLY A 187 6.75 -0.56 -10.89
N SER A 188 7.80 0.24 -11.00
CA SER A 188 8.10 1.33 -10.07
C SER A 188 7.55 2.66 -10.58
N LEU A 189 7.09 3.53 -9.67
CA LEU A 189 6.66 4.89 -9.99
C LEU A 189 7.54 5.89 -9.23
N ALA A 190 8.57 6.41 -9.89
CA ALA A 190 9.44 7.42 -9.28
C ALA A 190 8.67 8.73 -9.00
N THR A 191 8.81 9.30 -7.81
CA THR A 191 8.24 10.61 -7.45
C THR A 191 9.15 11.34 -6.46
N PRO A 192 9.26 12.68 -6.52
CA PRO A 192 10.03 13.44 -5.54
C PRO A 192 9.42 13.37 -4.14
N ALA A 193 10.27 13.17 -3.13
CA ALA A 193 9.88 13.32 -1.74
C ALA A 193 9.59 14.80 -1.37
N PRO A 194 8.67 15.07 -0.43
CA PRO A 194 7.79 14.10 0.21
C PRO A 194 6.60 13.70 -0.68
N PHE A 195 6.10 12.46 -0.54
CA PHE A 195 4.89 11.97 -1.19
C PHE A 195 4.00 11.20 -0.20
N HIS A 196 2.70 11.51 -0.18
CA HIS A 196 1.74 10.89 0.73
C HIS A 196 0.62 10.24 -0.08
N LEU A 197 0.77 8.94 -0.33
CA LEU A 197 -0.15 8.19 -1.18
C LEU A 197 -1.59 8.22 -0.65
N GLU A 198 -1.79 7.91 0.64
CA GLU A 198 -3.12 7.94 1.26
C GLU A 198 -3.81 9.29 1.10
N ALA A 199 -3.16 10.39 1.54
CA ALA A 199 -3.75 11.71 1.48
C ALA A 199 -4.13 12.10 0.04
N THR A 200 -3.28 11.76 -0.93
CA THR A 200 -3.51 11.99 -2.36
C THR A 200 -4.73 11.21 -2.86
N VAL A 201 -4.81 9.92 -2.55
CA VAL A 201 -5.91 9.05 -2.99
C VAL A 201 -7.22 9.41 -2.30
N ARG A 202 -7.20 9.74 -1.00
CA ARG A 202 -8.39 10.16 -0.27
C ARG A 202 -8.96 11.48 -0.82
N VAL A 203 -8.09 12.43 -1.16
CA VAL A 203 -8.48 13.68 -1.82
C VAL A 203 -9.06 13.41 -3.21
N LEU A 204 -8.49 12.48 -3.98
CA LEU A 204 -9.05 12.02 -5.26
C LEU A 204 -10.45 11.41 -5.08
N GLN A 205 -10.60 10.53 -4.08
CA GLN A 205 -11.85 9.83 -3.77
C GLN A 205 -12.99 10.78 -3.41
N ARG A 206 -12.69 11.86 -2.66
CA ARG A 206 -13.64 12.74 -1.97
C ARG A 206 -14.47 12.06 -0.87
N ARG A 207 -14.80 10.77 -1.03
CA ARG A 207 -15.51 9.92 -0.06
C ARG A 207 -15.00 8.47 -0.12
N PRO A 208 -14.95 7.76 1.03
CA PRO A 208 -14.62 6.33 1.05
C PRO A 208 -15.56 5.45 0.23
N SER A 209 -16.79 5.91 -0.04
CA SER A 209 -17.78 5.20 -0.87
C SER A 209 -17.54 5.34 -2.38
N ASN A 210 -16.44 5.98 -2.80
CA ASN A 210 -16.07 6.05 -4.22
C ASN A 210 -15.87 4.63 -4.79
N ARG A 211 -16.52 4.35 -5.92
CA ARG A 211 -16.55 3.01 -6.54
C ARG A 211 -15.40 2.74 -7.50
N VAL A 212 -14.69 3.78 -7.93
CA VAL A 212 -13.65 3.70 -8.95
C VAL A 212 -12.27 3.82 -8.31
N ASP A 213 -12.10 4.83 -7.46
CA ASP A 213 -10.88 5.01 -6.67
C ASP A 213 -11.07 4.31 -5.33
N ILE A 214 -10.33 3.22 -5.07
CA ILE A 214 -10.48 2.43 -3.85
C ILE A 214 -9.22 2.57 -3.01
N TRP A 215 -9.40 2.72 -1.69
CA TRP A 215 -8.32 2.79 -0.71
C TRP A 215 -8.65 1.84 0.43
N ASP A 216 -7.91 0.73 0.47
CA ASP A 216 -8.01 -0.31 1.49
C ASP A 216 -6.63 -0.96 1.70
N ASP A 217 -6.35 -1.43 2.92
CA ASP A 217 -5.11 -2.11 3.28
C ASP A 217 -3.80 -1.38 2.88
N GLY A 218 -3.81 -0.04 2.93
CA GLY A 218 -2.67 0.80 2.55
C GLY A 218 -2.37 0.84 1.04
N ARG A 219 -3.32 0.38 0.22
CA ARG A 219 -3.20 0.29 -1.24
C ARG A 219 -4.26 1.14 -1.91
N TYR A 220 -3.86 1.74 -3.02
CA TYR A 220 -4.78 2.32 -3.98
C TYR A 220 -5.11 1.29 -5.04
N ARG A 221 -6.40 1.04 -5.29
CA ARG A 221 -6.86 0.13 -6.35
C ARG A 221 -7.78 0.85 -7.31
N ARG A 222 -7.62 0.60 -8.59
CA ARG A 222 -8.48 1.17 -9.63
C ARG A 222 -8.52 0.28 -10.88
N VAL A 223 -9.68 0.23 -11.53
CA VAL A 223 -9.83 -0.36 -12.86
C VAL A 223 -9.54 0.69 -13.91
N LEU A 224 -8.62 0.38 -14.83
CA LEU A 224 -8.27 1.22 -15.97
C LEU A 224 -8.49 0.44 -17.27
N THR A 225 -8.64 1.14 -18.38
CA THR A 225 -8.56 0.54 -19.72
C THR A 225 -7.17 0.81 -20.29
N VAL A 226 -6.42 -0.22 -20.61
CA VAL A 226 -5.05 -0.12 -21.16
C VAL A 226 -4.99 -1.01 -22.39
N ALA A 227 -4.56 -0.45 -23.53
CA ALA A 227 -4.55 -1.15 -24.83
C ALA A 227 -5.89 -1.85 -25.18
N GLY A 228 -7.03 -1.28 -24.75
CA GLY A 228 -8.37 -1.83 -24.98
C GLY A 228 -8.87 -2.83 -23.92
N GLU A 229 -7.98 -3.30 -23.04
CA GLU A 229 -8.29 -4.28 -22.00
C GLU A 229 -8.58 -3.64 -20.64
N LEU A 230 -9.49 -4.24 -19.86
CA LEU A 230 -9.75 -3.81 -18.49
C LEU A 230 -8.73 -4.44 -17.54
N VAL A 231 -8.04 -3.58 -16.80
CA VAL A 231 -7.00 -4.00 -15.87
C VAL A 231 -7.27 -3.47 -14.47
N LEU A 232 -7.17 -4.34 -13.47
CA LEU A 232 -7.14 -3.90 -12.08
C LEU A 232 -5.69 -3.62 -11.71
N VAL A 233 -5.39 -2.36 -11.38
CA VAL A 233 -4.08 -1.96 -10.91
C VAL A 233 -4.13 -1.63 -9.42
N GLU A 234 -3.10 -2.06 -8.70
CA GLU A 234 -2.89 -1.76 -7.30
C GLU A 234 -1.59 -0.99 -7.13
N VAL A 235 -1.60 0.11 -6.39
CA VAL A 235 -0.43 0.93 -6.07
C VAL A 235 -0.24 0.93 -4.56
N GLU A 236 1.00 0.71 -4.12
CA GLU A 236 1.41 0.80 -2.73
C GLU A 236 2.66 1.68 -2.61
N ASP A 237 2.86 2.29 -1.44
CA ASP A 237 4.13 2.91 -1.06
C ASP A 237 4.84 1.98 -0.08
N ARG A 238 5.97 1.37 -0.50
CA ARG A 238 6.79 0.53 0.37
C ARG A 238 7.82 1.31 1.19
N GLY A 239 7.91 2.61 0.94
CA GLY A 239 8.85 3.52 1.57
C GLY A 239 8.24 4.29 2.73
N THR A 240 8.57 5.56 2.82
CA THR A 240 8.01 6.52 3.79
C THR A 240 7.62 7.80 3.07
N VAL A 241 6.83 8.66 3.72
CA VAL A 241 6.46 9.97 3.13
C VAL A 241 7.67 10.77 2.67
N ASP A 242 8.78 10.73 3.41
CA ASP A 242 10.00 11.50 3.09
C ASP A 242 11.00 10.72 2.22
N ALA A 243 10.73 9.45 1.92
CA ALA A 243 11.52 8.59 1.03
C ALA A 243 10.59 7.55 0.37
N PRO A 244 9.75 7.96 -0.59
CA PRO A 244 8.70 7.11 -1.16
C PRO A 244 9.29 6.02 -2.05
N ASP A 245 8.70 4.83 -2.02
CA ASP A 245 9.00 3.70 -2.91
C ASP A 245 7.69 3.16 -3.47
N LEU A 246 7.13 3.89 -4.44
CA LEU A 246 5.85 3.52 -5.05
C LEU A 246 6.01 2.37 -6.03
N ARG A 247 5.22 1.32 -5.81
CA ARG A 247 5.11 0.15 -6.67
C ARG A 247 3.69 0.00 -7.14
N TYR A 248 3.52 -0.36 -8.40
CA TYR A 248 2.24 -0.82 -8.91
C TYR A 248 2.31 -2.27 -9.37
N VAL A 249 1.19 -2.97 -9.31
CA VAL A 249 0.99 -4.32 -9.86
C VAL A 249 -0.35 -4.38 -10.59
N VAL A 250 -0.38 -5.10 -11.70
CA VAL A 250 -1.65 -5.49 -12.34
C VAL A 250 -2.13 -6.79 -11.68
N SER A 251 -3.25 -6.73 -10.95
CA SER A 251 -3.81 -7.88 -10.23
C SER A 251 -4.88 -8.63 -11.03
N HIS A 252 -5.47 -8.00 -12.05
CA HIS A 252 -6.38 -8.61 -13.02
C HIS A 252 -6.18 -7.99 -14.40
N GLY A 253 -6.36 -8.81 -15.45
CA GLY A 253 -6.11 -8.44 -16.84
C GLY A 253 -4.63 -8.58 -17.20
N ASP A 254 -4.35 -8.67 -18.50
CA ASP A 254 -3.00 -8.78 -19.03
C ASP A 254 -2.62 -7.46 -19.71
N VAL A 255 -1.49 -6.88 -19.29
CA VAL A 255 -0.92 -5.69 -19.92
C VAL A 255 0.29 -6.14 -20.73
N PRO A 256 0.28 -5.99 -22.07
CA PRO A 256 1.46 -6.24 -22.87
C PRO A 256 2.64 -5.38 -22.40
N PRO A 257 3.89 -5.86 -22.41
CA PRO A 257 5.06 -5.08 -22.00
C PRO A 257 5.12 -3.67 -22.62
N ALA A 258 4.72 -3.53 -23.89
CA ALA A 258 4.68 -2.25 -24.61
C ALA A 258 3.65 -1.25 -24.07
N ALA A 259 2.63 -1.70 -23.34
CA ALA A 259 1.55 -0.87 -22.78
C ALA A 259 1.81 -0.44 -21.32
N HIS A 260 2.82 -1.01 -20.65
CA HIS A 260 3.22 -0.60 -19.30
C HIS A 260 3.59 0.90 -19.17
N PRO A 261 4.30 1.51 -20.12
CA PRO A 261 4.56 2.95 -20.09
C PRO A 261 3.28 3.79 -20.11
N GLN A 262 2.26 3.38 -20.87
CA GLN A 262 0.96 4.05 -20.89
C GLN A 262 0.26 3.94 -19.54
N LEU A 263 0.19 2.74 -18.96
CA LEU A 263 -0.38 2.53 -17.62
C LEU A 263 0.35 3.39 -16.57
N ALA A 264 1.68 3.38 -16.59
CA ALA A 264 2.48 4.20 -15.68
C ALA A 264 2.20 5.69 -15.86
N ALA A 265 2.12 6.20 -17.10
CA ALA A 265 1.78 7.59 -17.39
C ALA A 265 0.40 7.98 -16.84
N THR A 266 -0.61 7.12 -16.98
CA THR A 266 -1.94 7.35 -16.40
C THR A 266 -1.89 7.40 -14.87
N LEU A 267 -1.18 6.48 -14.23
CA LEU A 267 -1.00 6.49 -12.77
C LEU A 267 -0.27 7.75 -12.29
N ARG A 268 0.80 8.16 -12.99
CA ARG A 268 1.52 9.40 -12.72
C ARG A 268 0.61 10.62 -12.81
N LYS A 269 -0.23 10.69 -13.86
CA LYS A 269 -1.23 11.74 -14.05
C LYS A 269 -2.23 11.78 -12.90
N VAL A 270 -2.84 10.65 -12.57
CA VAL A 270 -3.91 10.53 -11.57
C VAL A 270 -3.41 10.87 -10.17
N LEU A 271 -2.23 10.37 -9.81
CA LEU A 271 -1.62 10.58 -8.49
C LEU A 271 -0.79 11.87 -8.39
N GLY A 272 -0.66 12.64 -9.48
CA GLY A 272 0.11 13.88 -9.50
C GLY A 272 1.59 13.69 -9.16
N LEU A 273 2.19 12.57 -9.58
CA LEU A 273 3.54 12.16 -9.18
C LEU A 273 4.65 13.10 -9.66
N ASP A 274 4.37 13.86 -10.71
CA ASP A 274 5.27 14.85 -11.31
C ASP A 274 5.08 16.27 -10.75
N VAL A 275 4.07 16.49 -9.90
CA VAL A 275 3.81 17.81 -9.31
C VAL A 275 4.84 18.11 -8.23
N ASP A 276 5.40 19.32 -8.24
CA ASP A 276 6.32 19.82 -7.20
C ASP A 276 5.65 19.74 -5.81
N PRO A 277 6.28 19.11 -4.79
CA PRO A 277 5.79 19.12 -3.40
C PRO A 277 5.79 20.50 -2.74
N ALA A 278 6.69 21.40 -3.16
CA ALA A 278 6.97 22.63 -2.45
C ALA A 278 5.81 23.65 -2.35
N PRO A 279 4.84 23.75 -3.29
CA PRO A 279 3.72 24.67 -3.17
C PRO A 279 2.94 24.52 -1.86
N LEU A 280 2.69 23.30 -1.38
CA LEU A 280 1.99 23.07 -0.11
C LEU A 280 2.78 23.67 1.07
N LEU A 281 4.09 23.41 1.13
CA LEU A 281 4.95 23.99 2.16
C LEU A 281 4.93 25.52 2.07
N ARG A 282 5.07 26.08 0.87
CA ARG A 282 5.02 27.52 0.65
C ARG A 282 3.68 28.12 1.09
N LEU A 283 2.54 27.43 0.91
CA LEU A 283 1.23 27.90 1.37
C LEU A 283 1.20 28.06 2.89
N THR A 284 1.76 27.11 3.63
CA THR A 284 1.82 27.16 5.11
C THR A 284 2.73 28.28 5.65
N THR A 285 3.69 28.73 4.84
CA THR A 285 4.49 29.91 5.16
C THR A 285 3.70 31.19 4.95
N ALA A 286 2.91 31.25 3.87
CA ALA A 286 2.09 32.41 3.51
C ALA A 286 0.91 32.64 4.47
N ASP A 287 0.34 31.57 5.04
CA ASP A 287 -0.74 31.67 6.03
C ASP A 287 -0.50 30.73 7.21
N ARG A 288 -0.43 31.29 8.43
CA ARG A 288 -0.18 30.52 9.65
C ARG A 288 -1.31 29.55 10.00
N GLY A 289 -2.55 29.86 9.64
CA GLY A 289 -3.71 29.00 9.87
C GLY A 289 -3.63 27.70 9.05
N LEU A 290 -3.03 27.75 7.86
CA LEU A 290 -2.84 26.55 7.03
C LEU A 290 -1.76 25.58 7.56
N ARG A 291 -0.91 25.99 8.51
CA ARG A 291 0.24 25.18 8.97
C ARG A 291 -0.15 23.79 9.49
N PRO A 292 -1.14 23.63 10.39
CA PRO A 292 -1.52 22.30 10.88
C PRO A 292 -1.97 21.37 9.74
N THR A 293 -2.75 21.91 8.80
CA THR A 293 -3.24 21.15 7.64
C THR A 293 -2.11 20.79 6.69
N GLY A 294 -1.21 21.71 6.38
CA GLY A 294 -0.08 21.42 5.49
C GLY A 294 0.95 20.47 6.10
N LEU A 295 1.10 20.44 7.44
CA LEU A 295 1.89 19.41 8.12
C LEU A 295 1.20 18.05 8.06
N ALA A 296 -0.11 17.99 8.34
CA ALA A 296 -0.89 16.76 8.28
C ALA A 296 -0.96 16.18 6.87
N LEU A 297 -1.05 17.04 5.85
CA LEU A 297 -1.08 16.66 4.44
C LEU A 297 0.32 16.69 3.79
N ARG A 298 1.42 16.70 4.57
CA ARG A 298 2.78 16.76 3.99
C ARG A 298 2.96 15.65 2.96
N GLY A 299 3.33 16.02 1.74
CA GLY A 299 3.52 15.09 0.63
C GLY A 299 2.26 14.76 -0.18
N MET A 300 1.07 15.20 0.24
CA MET A 300 -0.13 15.12 -0.59
C MET A 300 0.13 15.77 -1.95
N ARG A 301 -0.39 15.19 -3.03
CA ARG A 301 -0.35 15.77 -4.37
C ARG A 301 -1.75 16.12 -4.84
N PRO A 302 -1.93 17.23 -5.58
CA PRO A 302 -3.14 17.50 -6.34
C PRO A 302 -3.40 16.35 -7.32
N PRO A 303 -4.38 15.47 -7.05
CA PRO A 303 -4.64 14.38 -7.96
C PRO A 303 -5.36 14.89 -9.20
N ARG A 304 -5.44 14.08 -10.24
CA ARG A 304 -6.24 14.34 -11.44
C ARG A 304 -7.15 13.17 -11.76
N PHE A 305 -8.21 13.42 -12.53
CA PHE A 305 -9.00 12.32 -13.10
C PHE A 305 -8.25 11.70 -14.28
N ALA A 306 -8.48 10.41 -14.54
CA ALA A 306 -7.68 9.66 -15.51
C ALA A 306 -7.95 10.14 -16.95
N GLU A 307 -9.24 10.25 -17.28
CA GLU A 307 -9.73 10.51 -18.63
C GLU A 307 -10.51 11.81 -18.74
N TRP A 308 -10.53 12.40 -19.93
CA TRP A 308 -11.15 13.70 -20.16
C TRP A 308 -12.65 13.73 -19.83
N PHE A 309 -13.39 12.70 -20.25
CA PHE A 309 -14.82 12.59 -19.92
C PHE A 309 -15.07 12.44 -18.41
N GLU A 310 -14.19 11.72 -17.70
CA GLU A 310 -14.29 11.56 -16.26
C GLU A 310 -14.20 12.91 -15.54
N VAL A 311 -13.43 13.86 -16.05
CA VAL A 311 -13.36 15.23 -15.50
C VAL A 311 -14.75 15.87 -15.51
N PHE A 312 -15.42 15.92 -16.66
CA PHE A 312 -16.75 16.52 -16.79
C PHE A 312 -17.81 15.77 -15.99
N ALA A 313 -17.77 14.43 -16.01
CA ALA A 313 -18.66 13.59 -15.22
C ALA A 313 -18.44 13.73 -13.70
N ASN A 314 -17.30 14.28 -13.27
CA ASN A 314 -17.03 14.64 -11.87
C ASN A 314 -17.22 16.13 -11.54
N VAL A 315 -17.67 16.95 -12.51
CA VAL A 315 -17.97 18.38 -12.35
C VAL A 315 -19.47 18.66 -12.51
N VAL A 316 -20.07 18.22 -13.62
CA VAL A 316 -21.48 18.53 -13.96
C VAL A 316 -22.46 18.04 -12.89
N PRO A 317 -22.35 16.80 -12.35
CA PRO A 317 -23.27 16.35 -11.30
C PRO A 317 -23.20 17.22 -10.03
N PHE A 318 -22.04 17.80 -9.73
CA PHE A 318 -21.76 18.56 -8.50
C PHE A 318 -22.20 20.03 -8.56
N GLN A 319 -22.62 20.53 -9.72
CA GLN A 319 -23.13 21.90 -9.85
C GLN A 319 -24.35 22.11 -8.93
N GLN A 320 -24.32 23.13 -8.09
CA GLN A 320 -25.46 23.56 -7.25
C GLN A 320 -26.03 22.48 -6.31
N VAL A 321 -25.22 21.49 -5.92
CA VAL A 321 -25.64 20.42 -4.98
C VAL A 321 -24.54 20.15 -3.94
N SER A 322 -24.86 19.38 -2.91
CA SER A 322 -23.85 18.94 -1.94
C SER A 322 -22.85 17.95 -2.55
N LEU A 323 -21.68 17.83 -1.92
CA LEU A 323 -20.66 16.86 -2.32
C LEU A 323 -21.20 15.41 -2.26
N ASP A 324 -22.02 15.08 -1.27
CA ASP A 324 -22.60 13.73 -1.12
C ASP A 324 -23.66 13.43 -2.19
N ALA A 325 -24.50 14.41 -2.54
CA ALA A 325 -25.48 14.26 -3.60
C ALA A 325 -24.82 14.06 -4.98
N GLY A 326 -23.79 14.86 -5.29
CA GLY A 326 -23.02 14.70 -6.52
C GLY A 326 -22.30 13.35 -6.59
N ALA A 327 -21.68 12.91 -5.48
CA ALA A 327 -21.02 11.61 -5.40
C ALA A 327 -21.98 10.44 -5.61
N ALA A 328 -23.21 10.52 -5.07
CA ALA A 328 -24.24 9.51 -5.27
C ALA A 328 -24.69 9.41 -6.74
N VAL A 329 -24.79 10.55 -7.45
CA VAL A 329 -25.08 10.54 -8.91
C VAL A 329 -23.95 9.87 -9.68
N VAL A 330 -22.68 10.22 -9.39
CA VAL A 330 -21.53 9.59 -10.05
C VAL A 330 -21.47 8.09 -9.78
N ALA A 331 -21.74 7.64 -8.54
CA ALA A 331 -21.79 6.22 -8.21
C ALA A 331 -22.81 5.46 -9.07
N ARG A 332 -24.02 6.02 -9.27
CA ARG A 332 -25.04 5.43 -10.15
C ARG A 332 -24.64 5.46 -11.63
N LEU A 333 -23.96 6.51 -12.10
CA LEU A 333 -23.40 6.55 -13.46
C LEU A 333 -22.36 5.44 -13.67
N VAL A 334 -21.46 5.24 -12.70
CA VAL A 334 -20.45 4.18 -12.71
C VAL A 334 -21.11 2.79 -12.70
N GLU A 335 -22.08 2.55 -11.85
CA GLU A 335 -22.82 1.28 -11.82
C GLU A 335 -23.57 1.00 -13.14
N ARG A 336 -24.15 2.05 -13.74
CA ARG A 336 -25.00 1.90 -14.92
C ARG A 336 -24.22 1.76 -16.22
N PHE A 337 -23.11 2.49 -16.36
CA PHE A 337 -22.38 2.64 -17.63
C PHE A 337 -20.92 2.20 -17.55
N GLY A 338 -20.38 2.00 -16.34
CA GLY A 338 -19.02 1.49 -16.15
C GLY A 338 -18.97 -0.01 -16.38
N LYS A 339 -17.95 -0.48 -17.12
CA LYS A 339 -17.68 -1.91 -17.21
C LYS A 339 -17.23 -2.44 -15.83
N MET A 340 -17.52 -3.71 -15.56
CA MET A 340 -17.24 -4.36 -14.28
C MET A 340 -16.35 -5.56 -14.48
N ILE A 341 -15.40 -5.75 -13.57
CA ILE A 341 -14.61 -6.98 -13.46
C ILE A 341 -14.81 -7.59 -12.07
N GLU A 342 -14.73 -8.91 -12.00
CA GLU A 342 -14.74 -9.65 -10.75
C GLU A 342 -13.32 -10.16 -10.45
N HIS A 343 -12.80 -9.84 -9.27
CA HIS A 343 -11.48 -10.26 -8.84
C HIS A 343 -11.50 -10.58 -7.34
N ALA A 344 -11.01 -11.77 -6.97
CA ALA A 344 -10.99 -12.25 -5.58
C ALA A 344 -12.36 -12.12 -4.86
N GLY A 345 -13.45 -12.46 -5.56
CA GLY A 345 -14.82 -12.40 -5.03
C GLY A 345 -15.36 -10.99 -4.78
N ARG A 346 -14.68 -9.94 -5.28
CA ARG A 346 -15.11 -8.54 -5.21
C ARG A 346 -15.33 -8.00 -6.62
N ARG A 347 -16.34 -7.12 -6.74
CA ARG A 347 -16.64 -6.41 -8.00
C ARG A 347 -15.94 -5.06 -8.02
N PHE A 348 -15.27 -4.77 -9.12
CA PHE A 348 -14.59 -3.51 -9.37
C PHE A 348 -15.14 -2.87 -10.65
N HIS A 349 -15.37 -1.56 -10.62
CA HIS A 349 -15.94 -0.83 -11.76
C HIS A 349 -14.90 0.08 -12.39
N ALA A 350 -14.82 0.05 -13.72
CA ALA A 350 -14.18 1.11 -14.50
C ALA A 350 -15.08 2.34 -14.52
N PHE A 351 -14.49 3.53 -14.66
CA PHE A 351 -15.27 4.74 -14.93
C PHE A 351 -15.94 4.64 -16.33
N PRO A 352 -17.19 5.13 -16.51
CA PRO A 352 -17.85 5.14 -17.81
C PRO A 352 -17.03 5.85 -18.90
N THR A 353 -17.02 5.31 -20.12
CA THR A 353 -16.36 5.95 -21.25
C THR A 353 -17.28 7.00 -21.91
N ALA A 354 -16.68 7.98 -22.60
CA ALA A 354 -17.43 8.95 -23.40
C ALA A 354 -18.37 8.27 -24.41
N PRO A 355 -17.93 7.29 -25.23
CA PRO A 355 -18.83 6.59 -26.16
C PRO A 355 -20.03 5.93 -25.48
N ALA A 356 -19.85 5.31 -24.31
CA ALA A 356 -20.95 4.66 -23.57
C ALA A 356 -22.03 5.66 -23.15
N VAL A 357 -21.63 6.86 -22.72
CA VAL A 357 -22.56 7.92 -22.31
C VAL A 357 -23.13 8.68 -23.51
N ALA A 358 -22.36 8.87 -24.57
CA ALA A 358 -22.79 9.53 -25.81
C ALA A 358 -23.97 8.80 -26.49
N ALA A 359 -23.96 7.47 -26.42
CA ALA A 359 -25.01 6.58 -26.94
C ALA A 359 -26.23 6.44 -25.99
N ALA A 360 -26.16 6.97 -24.77
CA ALA A 360 -27.23 6.80 -23.78
C ALA A 360 -28.50 7.60 -24.12
N ARG A 361 -29.66 7.01 -23.79
CA ARG A 361 -30.94 7.73 -23.75
C ARG A 361 -30.94 8.72 -22.57
N LEU A 362 -31.57 9.89 -22.76
CA LEU A 362 -31.64 10.93 -21.70
C LEU A 362 -32.33 10.40 -20.45
N ASP A 363 -33.40 9.62 -20.59
CA ASP A 363 -34.12 9.07 -19.44
C ASP A 363 -33.25 8.14 -18.59
N THR A 364 -32.34 7.38 -19.22
CA THR A 364 -31.38 6.54 -18.50
C THR A 364 -30.39 7.38 -17.69
N LEU A 365 -29.92 8.51 -18.26
CA LEU A 365 -29.06 9.45 -17.55
C LEU A 365 -29.80 10.13 -16.39
N ARG A 366 -31.06 10.52 -16.60
CA ARG A 366 -31.91 11.11 -15.56
C ARG A 366 -32.20 10.13 -14.43
N ALA A 367 -32.39 8.84 -14.74
CA ALA A 367 -32.56 7.79 -13.74
C ALA A 367 -31.33 7.62 -12.82
N CYS A 368 -30.16 8.12 -13.23
CA CYS A 368 -28.98 8.20 -12.36
C CYS A 368 -29.04 9.39 -11.38
N GLY A 369 -30.11 10.19 -11.38
CA GLY A 369 -30.31 11.35 -10.50
C GLY A 369 -29.84 12.68 -11.09
N LEU A 370 -29.61 12.75 -12.40
CA LEU A 370 -29.35 14.01 -13.10
C LEU A 370 -30.66 14.74 -13.40
N SER A 371 -30.64 16.08 -13.35
CA SER A 371 -31.70 16.89 -13.95
C SER A 371 -31.70 16.73 -15.48
N ALA A 372 -32.81 17.07 -16.14
CA ALA A 372 -32.90 17.01 -17.60
C ALA A 372 -31.76 17.78 -18.27
N ARG A 373 -31.54 19.03 -17.84
CA ARG A 373 -30.47 19.88 -18.36
C ARG A 373 -29.08 19.28 -18.15
N LYS A 374 -28.78 18.73 -16.97
CA LYS A 374 -27.46 18.12 -16.70
C LYS A 374 -27.26 16.83 -17.50
N ALA A 375 -28.30 16.04 -17.72
CA ALA A 375 -28.24 14.86 -18.57
C ALA A 375 -27.95 15.22 -20.03
N GLU A 376 -28.59 16.27 -20.56
CA GLU A 376 -28.29 16.80 -21.90
C GLU A 376 -26.85 17.28 -22.03
N VAL A 377 -26.40 18.11 -21.08
CA VAL A 377 -25.03 18.63 -21.05
C VAL A 377 -24.01 17.50 -21.01
N LEU A 378 -24.17 16.55 -20.09
CA LEU A 378 -23.22 15.44 -19.96
C LEU A 378 -23.18 14.56 -21.22
N ARG A 379 -24.34 14.31 -21.85
CA ARG A 379 -24.40 13.56 -23.11
C ARG A 379 -23.79 14.34 -24.29
N HIS A 380 -24.01 15.65 -24.35
CA HIS A 380 -23.40 16.50 -25.37
C HIS A 380 -21.88 16.50 -25.25
N LEU A 381 -21.34 16.70 -24.05
CA LEU A 381 -19.90 16.63 -23.78
C LEU A 381 -19.34 15.25 -24.11
N ALA A 382 -20.05 14.18 -23.75
CA ALA A 382 -19.66 12.81 -24.10
C ALA A 382 -19.55 12.62 -25.63
N ARG A 383 -20.48 13.19 -26.40
CA ARG A 383 -20.46 13.14 -27.88
C ARG A 383 -19.28 13.92 -28.45
N ALA A 384 -19.07 15.15 -27.99
CA ALA A 384 -17.96 15.99 -28.45
C ALA A 384 -16.59 15.36 -28.13
N ILE A 385 -16.46 14.68 -26.99
CA ILE A 385 -15.24 13.94 -26.64
C ILE A 385 -15.09 12.68 -27.51
N ALA A 386 -16.18 11.92 -27.71
CA ALA A 386 -16.15 10.71 -28.52
C ALA A 386 -15.89 10.97 -30.01
N SER A 387 -16.31 12.12 -30.54
CA SER A 387 -16.04 12.54 -31.93
C SER A 387 -14.66 13.18 -32.10
N GLY A 388 -13.99 13.55 -31.01
CA GLY A 388 -12.72 14.29 -31.03
C GLY A 388 -12.87 15.82 -31.16
N GLU A 389 -14.09 16.34 -31.25
CA GLU A 389 -14.38 17.79 -31.27
C GLU A 389 -13.88 18.49 -30.00
N LEU A 390 -14.00 17.81 -28.85
CA LEU A 390 -13.48 18.28 -27.56
C LEU A 390 -12.32 17.39 -27.08
N ALA A 391 -11.11 17.71 -27.53
CA ALA A 391 -9.90 16.98 -27.17
C ALA A 391 -9.15 17.61 -25.98
N GLU A 392 -8.63 16.77 -25.07
CA GLU A 392 -7.82 17.22 -23.92
C GLU A 392 -6.58 18.01 -24.38
N ALA A 393 -5.90 17.53 -25.42
CA ALA A 393 -4.67 18.14 -25.95
C ALA A 393 -4.90 19.59 -26.44
N THR A 394 -6.05 19.86 -27.06
CA THR A 394 -6.41 21.21 -27.53
C THR A 394 -6.49 22.18 -26.37
N ILE A 395 -7.23 21.83 -25.31
CA ILE A 395 -7.37 22.69 -24.12
C ILE A 395 -6.04 22.78 -23.36
N ALA A 396 -5.27 21.69 -23.31
CA ALA A 396 -3.96 21.65 -22.65
C ALA A 396 -2.95 22.61 -23.29
N GLY A 397 -3.01 22.80 -24.61
CA GLY A 397 -2.12 23.70 -25.36
C GLY A 397 -2.41 25.20 -25.20
N LEU A 398 -3.58 25.58 -24.70
CA LEU A 398 -3.98 26.98 -24.51
C LEU A 398 -3.41 27.57 -23.22
N ALA A 399 -3.16 28.88 -23.17
CA ALA A 399 -2.89 29.56 -21.90
C ALA A 399 -4.09 29.47 -20.94
N THR A 400 -3.89 29.66 -19.63
CA THR A 400 -4.98 29.55 -18.63
C THR A 400 -6.18 30.45 -18.92
N PRO A 401 -6.03 31.74 -19.23
CA PRO A 401 -7.18 32.59 -19.55
C PRO A 401 -7.97 32.09 -20.76
N ASP A 402 -7.27 31.68 -21.82
CA ASP A 402 -7.89 31.21 -23.06
C ASP A 402 -8.60 29.87 -22.85
N ALA A 403 -7.97 28.93 -22.14
CA ALA A 403 -8.57 27.65 -21.80
C ALA A 403 -9.85 27.82 -20.95
N LEU A 404 -9.86 28.78 -20.02
CA LEU A 404 -11.06 29.13 -19.25
C LEU A 404 -12.15 29.70 -20.16
N ALA A 405 -11.79 30.58 -21.10
CA ALA A 405 -12.74 31.16 -22.05
C ALA A 405 -13.36 30.08 -22.95
N THR A 406 -12.53 29.25 -23.60
CA THR A 406 -12.96 28.15 -24.47
C THR A 406 -13.86 27.15 -23.72
N LEU A 407 -13.50 26.76 -22.49
CA LEU A 407 -14.36 25.85 -21.72
C LEU A 407 -15.72 26.46 -21.38
N ARG A 408 -15.82 27.79 -21.24
CA ARG A 408 -17.07 28.49 -20.91
C ARG A 408 -18.01 28.65 -22.11
N GLU A 409 -17.52 28.43 -23.33
CA GLU A 409 -18.35 28.36 -24.53
C GLU A 409 -19.16 27.05 -24.56
N LEU A 410 -18.73 26.02 -23.82
CA LEU A 410 -19.43 24.75 -23.75
C LEU A 410 -20.77 24.88 -23.01
N PRO A 411 -21.87 24.32 -23.55
CA PRO A 411 -23.18 24.41 -22.92
C PRO A 411 -23.17 23.87 -21.48
N GLY A 412 -23.60 24.70 -20.52
CA GLY A 412 -23.71 24.30 -19.12
C GLY A 412 -22.39 24.31 -18.33
N ILE A 413 -21.30 24.82 -18.90
CA ILE A 413 -20.01 25.01 -18.23
C ILE A 413 -19.83 26.49 -17.85
N GLY A 414 -20.07 26.81 -16.59
CA GLY A 414 -19.82 28.15 -16.03
C GLY A 414 -18.39 28.32 -15.48
N PRO A 415 -18.05 29.51 -14.93
CA PRO A 415 -16.73 29.81 -14.39
C PRO A 415 -16.22 28.79 -13.36
N TRP A 416 -17.07 28.37 -12.43
CA TRP A 416 -16.75 27.32 -11.44
C TRP A 416 -16.41 25.97 -12.10
N SER A 417 -17.18 25.57 -13.12
CA SER A 417 -16.98 24.29 -13.81
C SER A 417 -15.71 24.31 -14.65
N ALA A 418 -15.47 25.38 -15.42
CA ALA A 418 -14.26 25.53 -16.22
C ALA A 418 -13.00 25.49 -15.34
N ALA A 419 -13.02 26.20 -14.21
CA ALA A 419 -11.91 26.20 -13.27
C ALA A 419 -11.64 24.81 -12.68
N LEU A 420 -12.67 24.05 -12.30
CA LEU A 420 -12.49 22.67 -11.84
C LEU A 420 -12.00 21.72 -12.93
N VAL A 421 -12.44 21.90 -14.18
CA VAL A 421 -11.96 21.10 -15.31
C VAL A 421 -10.46 21.32 -15.51
N LEU A 422 -9.99 22.57 -15.50
CA LEU A 422 -8.55 22.86 -15.59
C LEU A 422 -7.77 22.33 -14.38
N LEU A 423 -8.30 22.51 -13.16
CA LEU A 423 -7.63 22.11 -11.93
C LEU A 423 -7.52 20.58 -11.81
N ARG A 424 -8.61 19.84 -12.04
CA ARG A 424 -8.72 18.38 -11.82
C ARG A 424 -8.47 17.55 -13.06
N GLY A 425 -8.59 18.13 -14.25
CA GLY A 425 -8.27 17.49 -15.52
C GLY A 425 -6.83 17.75 -15.95
N LEU A 426 -6.43 19.02 -15.98
CA LEU A 426 -5.11 19.42 -16.48
C LEU A 426 -4.08 19.70 -15.39
N GLY A 427 -4.49 19.86 -14.13
CA GLY A 427 -3.55 20.12 -13.03
C GLY A 427 -3.08 21.57 -12.96
N ARG A 428 -3.85 22.51 -13.51
CA ARG A 428 -3.52 23.95 -13.48
C ARG A 428 -3.74 24.52 -12.09
N LEU A 429 -2.66 24.62 -11.31
CA LEU A 429 -2.67 25.09 -9.92
C LEU A 429 -2.76 26.61 -9.78
N ASP A 430 -2.58 27.32 -10.89
CA ASP A 430 -2.86 28.73 -11.09
C ASP A 430 -4.35 28.99 -11.33
N VAL A 431 -5.24 28.05 -10.99
CA VAL A 431 -6.69 28.22 -11.13
C VAL A 431 -7.37 27.80 -9.83
N PHE A 432 -8.30 28.63 -9.35
CA PHE A 432 -9.16 28.33 -8.21
C PHE A 432 -10.63 28.44 -8.63
N PRO A 433 -11.51 27.49 -8.26
CA PRO A 433 -12.92 27.53 -8.66
C PRO A 433 -13.69 28.65 -7.94
N PRO A 434 -14.13 29.71 -8.66
CA PRO A 434 -14.80 30.84 -8.03
C PRO A 434 -16.16 30.44 -7.47
N GLY A 435 -16.53 31.00 -6.32
CA GLY A 435 -17.84 30.80 -5.70
C GLY A 435 -18.08 29.41 -5.11
N ASP A 436 -17.06 28.57 -4.96
CA ASP A 436 -17.20 27.26 -4.33
C ASP A 436 -17.46 27.41 -2.81
N VAL A 437 -18.74 27.35 -2.41
CA VAL A 437 -19.17 27.55 -1.03
C VAL A 437 -18.59 26.50 -0.08
N GLY A 438 -18.43 25.25 -0.54
CA GLY A 438 -17.90 24.16 0.27
C GLY A 438 -16.43 24.38 0.59
N VAL A 439 -15.63 24.69 -0.43
CA VAL A 439 -14.20 24.98 -0.30
C VAL A 439 -13.98 26.27 0.47
N ALA A 440 -14.75 27.32 0.20
CA ALA A 440 -14.66 28.59 0.93
C ALA A 440 -14.93 28.40 2.43
N ARG A 441 -15.93 27.59 2.81
CA ARG A 441 -16.21 27.25 4.22
C ARG A 441 -15.04 26.51 4.86
N GLY A 442 -14.47 25.53 4.17
CA GLY A 442 -13.29 24.80 4.62
C GLY A 442 -12.10 25.74 4.84
N LEU A 443 -11.77 26.57 3.84
CA LEU A 443 -10.66 27.52 3.92
C LEU A 443 -10.83 28.54 5.04
N ARG A 444 -12.03 29.08 5.25
CA ARG A 444 -12.28 29.99 6.39
C ARG A 444 -11.98 29.33 7.72
N THR A 445 -12.37 28.07 7.89
CA THR A 445 -12.07 27.29 9.10
C THR A 445 -10.56 27.09 9.26
N LEU A 446 -9.87 26.67 8.21
CA LEU A 446 -8.42 26.42 8.24
C LEU A 446 -7.61 27.69 8.48
N MET A 447 -7.95 28.77 7.80
CA MET A 447 -7.23 30.05 7.83
C MET A 447 -7.69 30.95 8.99
N ARG A 448 -8.69 30.52 9.76
CA ARG A 448 -9.29 31.29 10.88
C ARG A 448 -9.82 32.65 10.43
N VAL A 449 -10.47 32.66 9.26
CA VAL A 449 -11.11 33.84 8.69
C VAL A 449 -12.58 33.85 9.08
N ALA A 450 -13.10 35.00 9.53
CA ALA A 450 -14.51 35.15 9.89
C ALA A 450 -15.43 34.86 8.69
N ALA A 451 -16.68 34.45 8.96
CA ALA A 451 -17.61 34.00 7.93
C ALA A 451 -17.95 35.09 6.89
N ASP A 452 -18.04 36.32 7.34
CA ASP A 452 -18.35 37.55 6.60
C ASP A 452 -17.11 38.22 5.97
N ALA A 453 -15.90 37.89 6.45
CA ALA A 453 -14.68 38.44 5.91
C ALA A 453 -14.37 37.90 4.48
N PRO A 454 -13.78 38.75 3.61
CA PRO A 454 -13.39 38.35 2.27
C PRO A 454 -12.27 37.30 2.32
N LEU A 455 -12.41 36.24 1.52
CA LEU A 455 -11.38 35.23 1.35
C LEU A 455 -10.54 35.57 0.12
N ASP A 456 -9.42 36.26 0.33
CA ASP A 456 -8.46 36.57 -0.73
C ASP A 456 -7.59 35.35 -1.04
N VAL A 457 -8.00 34.60 -2.07
CA VAL A 457 -7.25 33.47 -2.61
C VAL A 457 -6.19 33.90 -3.62
N GLU A 458 -6.29 35.12 -4.18
CA GLU A 458 -5.40 35.60 -5.23
C GLU A 458 -4.00 35.93 -4.70
N ARG A 459 -3.87 36.33 -3.42
CA ARG A 459 -2.56 36.49 -2.76
C ARG A 459 -1.66 35.25 -2.77
N PHE A 460 -2.22 34.08 -3.08
CA PHE A 460 -1.45 32.85 -3.20
C PHE A 460 -0.84 32.65 -4.60
N GLY A 461 -1.21 33.44 -5.61
CA GLY A 461 -0.62 33.41 -6.97
C GLY A 461 -0.89 32.09 -7.72
N ASP A 462 0.12 31.58 -8.42
CA ASP A 462 0.04 30.40 -9.31
C ASP A 462 -0.13 29.05 -8.60
N ARG A 463 -0.41 29.08 -7.30
CA ARG A 463 -0.64 27.91 -6.44
C ARG A 463 -1.99 28.00 -5.73
N ARG A 464 -2.83 28.98 -6.05
CA ARG A 464 -4.13 29.17 -5.41
C ARG A 464 -5.06 27.96 -5.57
N GLY A 465 -4.95 27.22 -6.67
CA GLY A 465 -5.65 25.95 -6.87
C GLY A 465 -5.32 24.89 -5.83
N TYR A 466 -4.14 24.95 -5.21
CA TYR A 466 -3.77 24.03 -4.13
C TYR A 466 -4.65 24.20 -2.88
N LEU A 467 -5.21 25.40 -2.65
CA LEU A 467 -6.14 25.67 -1.55
C LEU A 467 -7.40 24.81 -1.64
N TYR A 468 -7.87 24.49 -2.85
CA TYR A 468 -8.98 23.56 -3.07
C TYR A 468 -8.70 22.21 -2.40
N PHE A 469 -7.51 21.67 -2.62
CA PHE A 469 -7.10 20.37 -2.06
C PHE A 469 -6.81 20.45 -0.57
N CYS A 470 -6.29 21.58 -0.06
CA CYS A 470 -6.14 21.81 1.37
C CYS A 470 -7.48 21.82 2.10
N ALA A 471 -8.51 22.46 1.54
CA ALA A 471 -9.84 22.50 2.13
C ALA A 471 -10.47 21.09 2.20
N LEU A 472 -10.39 20.32 1.11
CA LEU A 472 -10.88 18.94 1.07
C LEU A 472 -10.10 18.02 2.02
N GLY A 473 -8.77 18.04 1.94
CA GLY A 473 -7.91 17.20 2.77
C GLY A 473 -8.00 17.57 4.26
N GLY A 474 -8.13 18.85 4.58
CA GLY A 474 -8.31 19.33 5.95
C GLY A 474 -9.60 18.82 6.60
N ASP A 475 -10.73 18.85 5.88
CA ASP A 475 -11.99 18.24 6.34
C ASP A 475 -11.82 16.73 6.60
N MET A 476 -11.14 16.03 5.70
CA MET A 476 -10.93 14.58 5.83
C MET A 476 -10.01 14.23 7.00
N VAL A 477 -8.94 14.99 7.24
CA VAL A 477 -8.07 14.83 8.41
C VAL A 477 -8.88 15.05 9.68
N ALA A 478 -9.70 16.12 9.74
CA ALA A 478 -10.54 16.41 10.90
C ALA A 478 -11.56 15.30 11.20
N ARG A 479 -12.01 14.57 10.17
CA ARG A 479 -12.95 13.43 10.27
C ARG A 479 -12.25 12.07 10.44
N GLY A 480 -10.92 12.04 10.53
CA GLY A 480 -10.16 10.80 10.67
C GLY A 480 -10.13 9.91 9.42
N LEU A 481 -10.42 10.46 8.25
CA LEU A 481 -10.43 9.73 6.96
C LEU A 481 -9.05 9.69 6.29
N ILE A 482 -8.15 10.60 6.68
CA ILE A 482 -6.73 10.63 6.28
C ILE A 482 -5.89 10.53 7.54
N HIS A 483 -4.95 9.59 7.58
CA HIS A 483 -3.89 9.60 8.58
C HIS A 483 -2.92 10.76 8.31
N ALA A 484 -2.66 11.59 9.31
CA ALA A 484 -1.72 12.69 9.18
C ALA A 484 -0.30 12.18 8.92
N ALA A 485 0.44 12.88 8.06
CA ALA A 485 1.84 12.58 7.79
C ALA A 485 2.65 12.53 9.10
N PRO A 486 3.47 11.50 9.32
CA PRO A 486 4.36 11.43 10.49
C PRO A 486 5.24 12.68 10.57
N SER A 487 5.63 13.14 11.77
CA SER A 487 6.56 14.27 11.88
C SER A 487 7.83 14.01 11.06
N PRO A 488 8.37 15.01 10.34
CA PRO A 488 9.57 14.81 9.54
C PRO A 488 10.69 14.34 10.46
N ARG A 489 11.35 13.22 10.12
CA ARG A 489 12.53 12.81 10.88
C ARG A 489 13.61 13.86 10.65
N ARG A 490 14.14 14.45 11.74
CA ARG A 490 15.35 15.27 11.64
C ARG A 490 16.44 14.41 11.01
N ALA A 491 17.09 14.91 9.96
CA ALA A 491 18.25 14.27 9.38
C ALA A 491 19.27 13.97 10.50
N PRO A 492 19.89 12.79 10.53
CA PRO A 492 20.98 12.53 11.47
C PRO A 492 22.16 13.42 11.06
N GLY A 493 22.37 14.54 11.77
CA GLY A 493 23.53 15.40 11.52
C GLY A 493 23.46 16.88 11.94
N SER A 494 22.30 17.49 12.21
CA SER A 494 22.24 18.92 12.56
C SER A 494 22.25 19.24 14.07
N GLY A 495 22.59 18.26 14.90
CA GLY A 495 22.65 18.39 16.36
C GLY A 495 24.04 18.67 16.91
N ARG A 496 24.76 19.69 16.41
CA ARG A 496 25.84 20.31 17.19
C ARG A 496 25.28 21.57 17.83
N SER A 497 24.77 21.42 19.05
CA SER A 497 24.56 22.53 19.97
C SER A 497 25.91 23.22 20.18
N LEU A 498 26.07 24.42 19.61
CA LEU A 498 27.03 25.40 20.10
C LEU A 498 26.61 25.74 21.52
N ARG A 499 27.22 25.06 22.51
CA ARG A 499 27.24 25.57 23.87
C ARG A 499 28.03 26.88 23.82
N ALA A 500 27.31 27.99 23.94
CA ALA A 500 27.91 29.28 24.26
C ALA A 500 28.70 29.12 25.57
N GLY A 501 30.03 29.13 25.46
CA GLY A 501 30.91 29.22 26.61
C GLY A 501 30.71 30.59 27.26
N THR A 502 30.00 30.62 28.37
CA THR A 502 30.01 31.75 29.30
C THR A 502 31.41 31.86 29.89
N ALA A 503 32.25 32.70 29.31
CA ALA A 503 33.50 33.14 29.91
C ALA A 503 33.18 33.97 31.17
N ARG A 504 33.36 33.35 32.34
CA ARG A 504 33.45 34.06 33.62
C ARG A 504 34.70 34.94 33.58
N ARG A 505 34.50 36.26 33.60
CA ARG A 505 35.51 37.22 34.04
C ARG A 505 35.79 36.98 35.52
N THR A 506 36.98 36.49 35.84
CA THR A 506 37.55 36.57 37.18
C THR A 506 38.36 37.86 37.29
N SER A 507 37.92 38.74 38.17
CA SER A 507 38.62 39.91 38.67
C SER A 507 39.61 39.52 39.78
N GLY A 508 40.77 40.20 39.80
CA GLY A 508 41.79 40.16 40.86
C GLY A 508 43.04 39.36 40.44
N GLY A 509 44.28 39.87 40.43
CA GLY A 509 44.85 41.11 40.96
C GLY A 509 46.18 40.79 41.67
N ARG A 510 47.27 41.49 41.30
CA ARG A 510 48.63 41.53 41.90
C ARG A 510 49.49 40.28 41.65
N VAL A 511 50.78 40.33 41.33
CA VAL A 511 51.86 41.32 41.51
C VAL A 511 52.65 41.48 40.21
#